data_AF-A0AAW5UZ05-F1
#
_entry.id   AF-A0AAW5UZ05-F1
#
_cell.length_a   1.000
_cell.length_b   1.000
_cell.length_c   1.000
_cell.angle_alpha   90.00
_cell.angle_beta   90.00
_cell.angle_gamma   90.00
#
_symmetry.space_group_name_H-M   'P 1'
#
loop_
_entity.id
_entity.type
_entity.pdbx_description
1 polymer ?
#
loop_
_entity_poly.entity_id
_entity_poly.type
_entity_poly.pdbx_seq_one_letter_code
_entity_poly.pdbx_strand_id
1 'polypeptide(L)'
;MASQKKNQELSNIIKSLKQNGRESEVETRLVLPLIQLFGFNNENFRDKVSLKNCGEADFVCYVDQKPYVVIETKSNSVNLSDPNGKPYLDTKFQLFEYMRSKELNRVPFGLLINGKNAQIFKRKENIIFPLTEILNLETNIDKSITALKKYLKKPFQYEESFNSAIIAIYNNKGGVGKTVTSGNFAGVLSEKGKNVLLIDLDPQQRDLTDSFKIDHKKMDSSTSIFDILLGKEIKEGIKTIPIKKNLHIIKGDERFDSSTYATKSISLSMIKKFRKLLEMFSSRGKFDYILIDCPTNWSFFSKMGVSVSDAVLIPVNYQAAQAIHNAVQVIEKFIPEVWYERNGNGPEVLPILFNNAYTDQTSKKHFDDVRRDEIRKLTKDKWYLKLFDEAIEIKHHHEIATSLFLHIDQNGPSPYTLKNKNSKAFKEYEDVIEKLFGI
;
A
#
# COMPACT_ATOMS: atom_id res chain seq x y z
N MET A 1 -18.50 32.87 4.04
CA MET A 1 -19.52 33.00 5.11
C MET A 1 -20.28 31.69 5.40
N ALA A 2 -20.99 31.06 4.45
CA ALA A 2 -21.76 29.82 4.73
C ALA A 2 -20.91 28.60 5.18
N SER A 3 -19.72 28.38 4.61
CA SER A 3 -18.83 27.28 5.02
C SER A 3 -18.23 27.48 6.42
N GLN A 4 -17.94 28.73 6.82
CA GLN A 4 -17.41 29.03 8.15
C GLN A 4 -18.47 28.80 9.23
N LYS A 5 -19.73 29.16 8.96
CA LYS A 5 -20.85 28.89 9.87
C LYS A 5 -21.06 27.39 10.10
N LYS A 6 -21.02 26.57 9.04
CA LYS A 6 -21.11 25.10 9.16
C LYS A 6 -19.91 24.48 9.90
N ASN A 7 -18.69 24.97 9.67
CA ASN A 7 -17.52 24.50 10.41
C ASN A 7 -17.61 24.86 11.91
N GLN A 8 -18.12 26.06 12.24
CA GLN A 8 -18.35 26.47 13.62
C GLN A 8 -19.39 25.58 14.32
N GLU A 9 -20.46 25.21 13.62
CA GLU A 9 -21.46 24.28 14.10
C GLU A 9 -20.86 22.89 14.40
N LEU A 10 -20.07 22.34 13.48
CA LEU A 10 -19.33 21.09 13.69
C LEU A 10 -18.35 21.19 14.87
N SER A 11 -17.70 22.34 15.05
CA SER A 11 -16.83 22.57 16.21
C SER A 11 -17.59 22.51 17.52
N ASN A 12 -18.78 23.10 17.56
CA ASN A 12 -19.65 23.05 18.74
C ASN A 12 -20.14 21.62 19.02
N ILE A 13 -20.51 20.87 17.96
CA ILE A 13 -20.86 19.44 18.07
C ILE A 13 -19.70 18.65 18.68
N ILE A 14 -18.50 18.74 18.10
CA ILE A 14 -17.31 18.01 18.56
C ILE A 14 -17.00 18.36 20.02
N LYS A 15 -17.08 19.63 20.41
CA LYS A 15 -16.90 20.06 21.81
C LYS A 15 -17.94 19.44 22.74
N SER A 16 -19.20 19.38 22.32
CA SER A 16 -20.27 18.77 23.13
C SER A 16 -20.15 17.24 23.25
N LEU A 17 -19.55 16.59 22.26
CA LEU A 17 -19.31 15.14 22.27
C LEU A 17 -18.18 14.75 23.22
N LYS A 18 -17.37 15.67 23.77
CA LYS A 18 -16.16 15.35 24.56
C LYS A 18 -16.42 14.59 25.87
N GLN A 19 -17.64 14.60 26.41
CA GLN A 19 -17.99 13.96 27.70
C GLN A 19 -18.61 12.56 27.52
N ASN A 20 -17.86 11.61 26.93
CA ASN A 20 -18.31 10.22 26.69
C ASN A 20 -19.51 10.06 25.70
N GLY A 21 -19.48 10.79 24.58
CA GLY A 21 -20.45 10.59 23.50
C GLY A 21 -20.47 9.15 22.97
N ARG A 22 -21.64 8.51 23.09
CA ARG A 22 -21.90 7.14 22.59
C ARG A 22 -21.74 7.11 21.06
N GLU A 23 -21.52 5.92 20.51
CA GLU A 23 -21.40 5.73 19.05
C GLU A 23 -22.59 6.32 18.30
N SER A 24 -23.82 6.05 18.75
CA SER A 24 -25.05 6.62 18.19
C SER A 24 -25.11 8.16 18.23
N GLU A 25 -24.49 8.80 19.21
CA GLU A 25 -24.41 10.27 19.26
C GLU A 25 -23.39 10.81 18.25
N VAL A 26 -22.28 10.10 18.05
CA VAL A 26 -21.29 10.45 17.01
C VAL A 26 -21.93 10.30 15.63
N GLU A 27 -22.64 9.19 15.39
CA GLU A 27 -23.38 8.94 14.14
C GLU A 27 -24.39 10.07 13.85
N THR A 28 -25.29 10.33 14.80
CA THR A 28 -26.42 11.26 14.57
C THR A 28 -26.01 12.72 14.59
N ARG A 29 -25.10 13.12 15.48
CA ARG A 29 -24.75 14.53 15.70
C ARG A 29 -23.55 14.98 14.88
N LEU A 30 -22.66 14.08 14.48
CA LEU A 30 -21.45 14.42 13.71
C LEU A 30 -21.45 13.83 12.30
N VAL A 31 -21.64 12.51 12.16
CA VAL A 31 -21.48 11.83 10.86
C VAL A 31 -22.60 12.23 9.88
N LEU A 32 -23.85 12.27 10.30
CA LEU A 32 -24.97 12.71 9.44
C LEU A 32 -24.77 14.15 8.89
N PRO A 33 -24.44 15.17 9.71
CA PRO A 33 -24.07 16.48 9.18
C PRO A 33 -22.88 16.48 8.21
N LEU A 34 -21.87 15.62 8.43
CA LEU A 34 -20.73 15.47 7.51
C LEU A 34 -21.15 14.87 6.17
N ILE A 35 -21.97 13.83 6.16
CA ILE A 35 -22.55 13.22 4.95
C ILE A 35 -23.27 14.30 4.12
N GLN A 36 -24.11 15.12 4.77
CA GLN A 36 -24.79 16.24 4.12
C GLN A 36 -23.81 17.30 3.59
N LEU A 37 -22.74 17.57 4.32
CA LEU A 37 -21.70 18.50 3.91
C LEU A 37 -20.90 18.00 2.69
N PHE A 38 -20.79 16.68 2.51
CA PHE A 38 -20.20 16.06 1.34
C PHE A 38 -21.16 16.05 0.13
N GLY A 39 -22.41 16.47 0.30
CA GLY A 39 -23.40 16.59 -0.78
C GLY A 39 -24.30 15.36 -0.93
N PHE A 40 -24.33 14.50 0.09
CA PHE A 40 -25.27 13.37 0.16
C PHE A 40 -26.54 13.78 0.91
N ASN A 41 -27.68 13.18 0.58
CA ASN A 41 -28.98 13.41 1.18
C ASN A 41 -29.64 12.05 1.49
N ASN A 42 -30.81 12.06 2.10
CA ASN A 42 -31.49 10.84 2.55
C ASN A 42 -31.86 9.87 1.41
N GLU A 43 -31.77 10.29 0.14
CA GLU A 43 -32.03 9.43 -1.02
C GLU A 43 -30.77 8.68 -1.47
N ASN A 44 -29.59 9.14 -1.06
CA ASN A 44 -28.31 8.65 -1.58
C ASN A 44 -27.28 8.28 -0.49
N PHE A 45 -27.73 8.06 0.75
CA PHE A 45 -27.01 7.24 1.71
C PHE A 45 -27.96 6.23 2.37
N ARG A 46 -27.40 5.17 2.96
CA ARG A 46 -28.09 4.21 3.81
C ARG A 46 -27.31 4.04 5.10
N ASP A 47 -28.02 3.93 6.22
CA ASP A 47 -27.47 3.56 7.52
C ASP A 47 -27.58 2.04 7.75
N LYS A 48 -26.73 1.52 8.62
CA LYS A 48 -26.74 0.11 9.10
C LYS A 48 -26.88 -0.90 7.96
N VAL A 49 -25.92 -0.82 7.02
CA VAL A 49 -25.89 -1.67 5.82
C VAL A 49 -25.28 -3.02 6.18
N SER A 50 -26.10 -4.07 6.18
CA SER A 50 -25.64 -5.45 6.40
C SER A 50 -24.76 -5.96 5.25
N LEU A 51 -23.61 -6.51 5.58
CA LEU A 51 -22.61 -7.04 4.65
C LEU A 51 -22.34 -8.51 4.99
N LYS A 52 -22.61 -9.41 4.02
CA LYS A 52 -22.55 -10.84 4.27
C LYS A 52 -21.15 -11.26 4.71
N ASN A 53 -21.08 -11.91 5.88
CA ASN A 53 -19.84 -12.36 6.52
C ASN A 53 -18.85 -11.26 6.91
N CYS A 54 -19.21 -9.98 6.75
CA CYS A 54 -18.34 -8.85 7.10
C CYS A 54 -18.88 -8.04 8.28
N GLY A 55 -20.18 -8.14 8.60
CA GLY A 55 -20.81 -7.39 9.69
C GLY A 55 -21.81 -6.37 9.17
N GLU A 56 -21.89 -5.22 9.81
CA GLU A 56 -22.82 -4.14 9.46
C GLU A 56 -22.04 -2.82 9.43
N ALA A 57 -22.05 -2.14 8.27
CA ALA A 57 -21.42 -0.84 8.12
C ALA A 57 -22.38 0.27 8.57
N ASP A 58 -21.89 1.26 9.32
CA ASP A 58 -22.75 2.30 9.89
C ASP A 58 -23.41 3.16 8.83
N PHE A 59 -22.64 3.59 7.81
CA PHE A 59 -23.20 4.32 6.68
C PHE A 59 -22.53 3.93 5.36
N VAL A 60 -23.31 3.94 4.29
CA VAL A 60 -22.82 3.84 2.91
C VAL A 60 -23.48 4.95 2.09
N CYS A 61 -22.67 5.79 1.46
CA CYS A 61 -23.13 6.83 0.54
C CYS A 61 -22.99 6.35 -0.91
N TYR A 62 -23.88 6.79 -1.78
CA TYR A 62 -24.03 6.30 -3.16
C TYR A 62 -23.95 7.45 -4.17
N VAL A 63 -23.29 7.19 -5.29
CA VAL A 63 -23.30 8.03 -6.49
C VAL A 63 -23.79 7.17 -7.65
N ASP A 64 -24.85 7.60 -8.33
CA ASP A 64 -25.47 6.87 -9.44
C ASP A 64 -25.74 5.38 -9.09
N GLN A 65 -26.33 5.18 -7.91
CA GLN A 65 -26.65 3.87 -7.31
C GLN A 65 -25.43 2.97 -7.00
N LYS A 66 -24.20 3.47 -7.16
CA LYS A 66 -22.96 2.75 -6.82
C LYS A 66 -22.41 3.21 -5.46
N PRO A 67 -21.96 2.29 -4.59
CA PRO A 67 -21.27 2.64 -3.35
C PRO A 67 -20.08 3.58 -3.62
N TYR A 68 -20.00 4.67 -2.87
CA TYR A 68 -18.99 5.71 -3.05
C TYR A 68 -18.10 5.87 -1.82
N VAL A 69 -18.70 5.95 -0.63
CA VAL A 69 -17.96 5.91 0.63
C VAL A 69 -18.67 5.02 1.63
N VAL A 70 -17.92 4.15 2.28
CA VAL A 70 -18.36 3.42 3.48
C VAL A 70 -17.76 4.09 4.70
N ILE A 71 -18.56 4.26 5.75
CA ILE A 71 -18.19 4.97 6.96
C ILE A 71 -18.33 4.01 8.14
N GLU A 72 -17.24 3.85 8.89
CA GLU A 72 -17.20 3.13 10.16
C GLU A 72 -17.00 4.15 11.29
N THR A 73 -17.93 4.14 12.24
CA THR A 73 -18.02 5.06 13.35
C THR A 73 -17.66 4.36 14.65
N LYS A 74 -17.02 5.11 15.56
CA LYS A 74 -16.79 4.66 16.93
C LYS A 74 -17.20 5.74 17.92
N SER A 75 -17.52 5.33 19.14
CA SER A 75 -17.67 6.26 20.25
C SER A 75 -16.41 7.11 20.45
N ASN A 76 -16.57 8.28 21.05
CA ASN A 76 -15.45 9.17 21.33
C ASN A 76 -14.43 8.62 22.37
N SER A 77 -14.78 7.52 23.05
CA SER A 77 -13.98 6.85 24.07
C SER A 77 -12.99 5.84 23.46
N VAL A 78 -13.25 5.35 22.25
CA VAL A 78 -12.34 4.50 21.51
C VAL A 78 -11.11 5.31 21.09
N ASN A 79 -9.90 4.85 21.41
CA ASN A 79 -8.68 5.54 21.01
C ASN A 79 -8.34 5.24 19.55
N LEU A 80 -8.52 6.23 18.68
CA LEU A 80 -8.17 6.15 17.26
C LEU A 80 -6.94 6.98 16.88
N SER A 81 -6.26 7.61 17.85
CA SER A 81 -5.09 8.46 17.57
C SER A 81 -3.77 7.70 17.57
N ASP A 82 -3.74 6.50 18.16
CA ASP A 82 -2.58 5.61 18.14
C ASP A 82 -2.67 4.66 16.94
N PRO A 83 -1.85 4.83 15.89
CA PRO A 83 -1.90 3.99 14.68
C PRO A 83 -1.48 2.54 14.91
N ASN A 84 -0.83 2.24 16.04
CA ASN A 84 -0.47 0.87 16.45
C ASN A 84 -1.39 0.33 17.57
N GLY A 85 -2.30 1.17 18.06
CA GLY A 85 -3.23 0.81 19.11
C GLY A 85 -4.25 -0.21 18.61
N LYS A 86 -4.48 -1.25 19.40
CA LYS A 86 -5.46 -2.30 19.10
C LYS A 86 -6.85 -1.75 18.69
N PRO A 87 -7.42 -0.73 19.36
CA PRO A 87 -8.73 -0.21 18.95
C PRO A 87 -8.74 0.41 17.54
N TYR A 88 -7.67 1.12 17.18
CA TYR A 88 -7.50 1.65 15.83
C TYR A 88 -7.34 0.53 14.81
N LEU A 89 -6.45 -0.45 15.07
CA LEU A 89 -6.20 -1.56 14.15
C LEU A 89 -7.46 -2.41 13.91
N ASP A 90 -8.18 -2.77 14.98
CA ASP A 90 -9.43 -3.53 14.85
C ASP A 90 -10.47 -2.78 14.00
N THR A 91 -10.61 -1.46 14.20
CA THR A 91 -11.54 -0.63 13.42
C THR A 91 -11.07 -0.46 11.96
N LYS A 92 -9.77 -0.23 11.72
CA LYS A 92 -9.17 -0.10 10.40
C LYS A 92 -9.38 -1.37 9.57
N PHE A 93 -9.05 -2.54 10.14
CA PHE A 93 -9.19 -3.79 9.41
C PHE A 93 -10.65 -4.20 9.22
N GLN A 94 -11.53 -3.89 10.16
CA GLN A 94 -12.98 -4.05 9.97
C GLN A 94 -13.50 -3.21 8.78
N LEU A 95 -13.05 -1.95 8.67
CA LEU A 95 -13.36 -1.11 7.52
C LEU A 95 -12.81 -1.72 6.21
N PHE A 96 -11.64 -2.34 6.24
CA PHE A 96 -11.06 -3.00 5.06
C PHE A 96 -11.91 -4.21 4.63
N GLU A 97 -12.44 -5.00 5.58
CA GLU A 97 -13.38 -6.08 5.27
C GLU A 97 -14.63 -5.54 4.57
N TYR A 98 -15.21 -4.44 5.08
CA TYR A 98 -16.37 -3.81 4.42
C TYR A 98 -16.04 -3.38 3.00
N MET A 99 -14.92 -2.68 2.83
CA MET A 99 -14.48 -2.21 1.53
C MET A 99 -14.19 -3.34 0.54
N ARG A 100 -13.84 -4.55 1.02
CA ARG A 100 -13.63 -5.77 0.21
C ARG A 100 -14.88 -6.63 0.02
N SER A 101 -15.98 -6.33 0.72
CA SER A 101 -17.24 -7.07 0.60
C SER A 101 -17.81 -7.02 -0.83
N LYS A 102 -18.63 -8.02 -1.17
CA LYS A 102 -19.25 -8.12 -2.50
C LYS A 102 -20.31 -7.04 -2.70
N GLU A 103 -21.03 -6.70 -1.64
CA GLU A 103 -22.12 -5.74 -1.59
C GLU A 103 -21.63 -4.32 -1.85
N LEU A 104 -20.43 -3.98 -1.35
CA LEU A 104 -19.81 -2.67 -1.59
C LEU A 104 -18.97 -2.61 -2.86
N ASN A 105 -19.24 -3.49 -3.83
CA ASN A 105 -18.59 -3.63 -5.14
C ASN A 105 -17.71 -2.42 -5.56
N ARG A 106 -16.42 -2.49 -5.25
CA ARG A 106 -15.39 -1.48 -5.60
C ARG A 106 -15.65 -0.07 -5.05
N VAL A 107 -16.20 0.04 -3.84
CA VAL A 107 -16.33 1.30 -3.11
C VAL A 107 -14.96 2.00 -3.05
N PRO A 108 -14.82 3.22 -3.57
CA PRO A 108 -13.51 3.86 -3.73
C PRO A 108 -12.96 4.41 -2.42
N PHE A 109 -13.82 4.77 -1.46
CA PHE A 109 -13.40 5.40 -0.21
C PHE A 109 -13.96 4.71 1.03
N GLY A 110 -13.13 4.68 2.07
CA GLY A 110 -13.52 4.35 3.43
C GLY A 110 -13.27 5.54 4.34
N LEU A 111 -14.16 5.79 5.29
CA LEU A 111 -13.96 6.78 6.35
C LEU A 111 -14.07 6.10 7.70
N LEU A 112 -13.01 6.20 8.48
CA LEU A 112 -12.98 5.81 9.89
C LEU A 112 -13.11 7.08 10.72
N ILE A 113 -14.05 7.14 11.67
CA ILE A 113 -14.26 8.34 12.49
C ILE A 113 -14.73 8.03 13.92
N ASN A 114 -14.16 8.70 14.91
CA ASN A 114 -14.80 8.95 16.20
C ASN A 114 -14.91 10.46 16.40
N GLY A 115 -15.69 10.93 17.37
CA GLY A 115 -15.83 12.37 17.65
C GLY A 115 -14.53 13.16 17.93
N LYS A 116 -13.34 12.54 17.85
CA LYS A 116 -12.02 13.15 18.05
C LYS A 116 -11.08 13.03 16.85
N ASN A 117 -11.19 11.97 16.06
CA ASN A 117 -10.26 11.60 15.00
C ASN A 117 -11.00 11.09 13.77
N ALA A 118 -10.42 11.33 12.60
CA ALA A 118 -10.91 10.76 11.35
C ALA A 118 -9.76 10.35 10.44
N GLN A 119 -9.98 9.34 9.60
CA GLN A 119 -9.03 8.98 8.57
C GLN A 119 -9.74 8.47 7.32
N ILE A 120 -9.25 8.90 6.16
CA ILE A 120 -9.76 8.48 4.87
C ILE A 120 -8.85 7.41 4.31
N PHE A 121 -9.46 6.36 3.77
CA PHE A 121 -8.82 5.29 3.03
C PHE A 121 -9.28 5.32 1.59
N LYS A 122 -8.39 5.00 0.67
CA LYS A 122 -8.66 4.88 -0.76
C LYS A 122 -8.48 3.43 -1.18
N ARG A 123 -9.38 2.96 -2.03
CA ARG A 123 -9.26 1.70 -2.74
C ARG A 123 -8.71 1.94 -4.13
N LYS A 124 -7.68 1.18 -4.50
CA LYS A 124 -7.29 0.96 -5.89
C LYS A 124 -7.30 -0.53 -6.17
N GLU A 125 -8.27 -0.96 -6.97
CA GLU A 125 -8.54 -2.38 -7.22
C GLU A 125 -8.65 -3.12 -5.86
N ASN A 126 -7.88 -4.18 -5.57
CA ASN A 126 -7.95 -4.84 -4.25
C ASN A 126 -7.06 -4.24 -3.14
N ILE A 127 -6.28 -3.20 -3.44
CA ILE A 127 -5.39 -2.53 -2.48
C ILE A 127 -6.15 -1.41 -1.77
N ILE A 128 -6.09 -1.37 -0.44
CA ILE A 128 -6.71 -0.33 0.38
C ILE A 128 -5.64 0.34 1.21
N PHE A 129 -5.47 1.64 1.03
CA PHE A 129 -4.40 2.38 1.70
C PHE A 129 -4.90 3.71 2.27
N PRO A 130 -4.26 4.20 3.35
CA PRO A 130 -4.57 5.53 3.87
C PRO A 130 -4.36 6.62 2.82
N LEU A 131 -5.36 7.48 2.67
CA LEU A 131 -5.27 8.69 1.85
C LEU A 131 -4.85 9.91 2.70
N THR A 132 -5.02 9.83 4.02
CA THR A 132 -4.65 10.86 4.99
C THR A 132 -3.89 10.27 6.17
N GLU A 133 -3.10 11.12 6.83
CA GLU A 133 -2.74 10.93 8.24
C GLU A 133 -4.02 10.86 9.10
N ILE A 134 -3.92 10.35 10.32
CA ILE A 134 -5.02 10.41 11.30
C ILE A 134 -5.27 11.88 11.63
N LEU A 135 -6.42 12.38 11.19
CA LEU A 135 -6.86 13.75 11.39
C LEU A 135 -7.30 13.94 12.84
N ASN A 136 -6.95 15.08 13.42
CA ASN A 136 -7.44 15.47 14.75
C ASN A 136 -8.59 16.49 14.58
N LEU A 137 -9.80 16.07 14.94
CA LEU A 137 -11.01 16.88 14.85
C LEU A 137 -11.13 17.86 16.03
N GLU A 138 -10.47 17.60 17.15
CA GLU A 138 -10.54 18.46 18.34
C GLU A 138 -9.64 19.68 18.25
N THR A 139 -8.42 19.50 17.73
CA THR A 139 -7.40 20.57 17.69
C THR A 139 -7.29 21.25 16.33
N ASN A 140 -7.69 20.59 15.25
CA ASN A 140 -7.48 21.07 13.88
C ASN A 140 -8.72 20.95 12.99
N ILE A 141 -9.91 21.28 13.51
CA ILE A 141 -11.18 21.03 12.83
C ILE A 141 -11.23 21.59 11.40
N ASP A 142 -10.86 22.84 11.16
CA ASP A 142 -10.98 23.44 9.83
C ASP A 142 -10.10 22.73 8.79
N LYS A 143 -8.87 22.38 9.18
CA LYS A 143 -7.94 21.62 8.35
C LYS A 143 -8.48 20.21 8.08
N SER A 144 -9.00 19.55 9.12
CA SER A 144 -9.55 18.19 9.03
C SER A 144 -10.80 18.15 8.14
N ILE A 145 -11.75 19.07 8.32
CA ILE A 145 -12.95 19.19 7.48
C ILE A 145 -12.58 19.54 6.04
N THR A 146 -11.58 20.39 5.83
CA THR A 146 -11.07 20.70 4.49
C THR A 146 -10.51 19.45 3.80
N ALA A 147 -9.75 18.63 4.53
CA ALA A 147 -9.25 17.35 4.01
C ALA A 147 -10.39 16.36 3.69
N LEU A 148 -11.37 16.21 4.58
CA LEU A 148 -12.54 15.34 4.34
C LEU A 148 -13.33 15.79 3.10
N LYS A 149 -13.63 17.09 2.99
CA LYS A 149 -14.32 17.66 1.82
C LYS A 149 -13.53 17.47 0.53
N LYS A 150 -12.21 17.65 0.57
CA LYS A 150 -11.34 17.51 -0.60
C LYS A 150 -11.50 16.15 -1.27
N TYR A 151 -11.66 15.09 -0.47
CA TYR A 151 -11.68 13.72 -0.99
C TYR A 151 -13.08 13.10 -1.10
N LEU A 152 -14.06 13.52 -0.29
CA LEU A 152 -15.36 12.85 -0.19
C LEU A 152 -16.54 13.62 -0.80
N LYS A 153 -16.37 14.86 -1.29
CA LYS A 153 -17.48 15.69 -1.80
C LYS A 153 -17.96 15.30 -3.22
N LYS A 154 -19.28 15.40 -3.47
CA LYS A 154 -19.98 15.23 -4.77
C LYS A 154 -20.30 16.58 -5.48
N PRO A 155 -20.42 16.68 -6.82
CA PRO A 155 -20.03 15.70 -7.85
C PRO A 155 -18.51 15.62 -7.92
N PHE A 156 -18.02 14.40 -8.05
CA PHE A 156 -16.59 14.15 -8.03
C PHE A 156 -16.03 14.28 -9.44
N GLN A 157 -15.41 15.43 -9.72
CA GLN A 157 -14.51 15.58 -10.87
C GLN A 157 -13.18 14.93 -10.49
N TYR A 158 -13.03 13.66 -10.82
CA TYR A 158 -11.79 12.93 -10.60
C TYR A 158 -10.79 13.20 -11.73
N GLU A 159 -10.33 14.44 -11.86
CA GLU A 159 -9.36 14.81 -12.92
C GLU A 159 -7.93 15.01 -12.38
N GLU A 160 -7.71 15.06 -11.07
CA GLU A 160 -6.37 15.40 -10.51
C GLU A 160 -5.80 14.43 -9.46
N SER A 161 -6.45 13.30 -9.19
CA SER A 161 -6.02 12.42 -8.09
C SER A 161 -4.92 11.45 -8.52
N PHE A 162 -3.91 11.32 -7.65
CA PHE A 162 -2.93 10.23 -7.61
C PHE A 162 -3.59 8.87 -7.82
N ASN A 163 -3.52 8.33 -9.03
CA ASN A 163 -4.16 7.08 -9.42
C ASN A 163 -3.22 5.89 -9.39
N SER A 164 -1.94 6.05 -9.05
CA SER A 164 -1.02 4.92 -8.97
C SER A 164 -1.19 4.19 -7.64
N ALA A 165 -0.87 2.90 -7.61
CA ALA A 165 -0.51 2.22 -6.37
C ALA A 165 1.02 2.13 -6.30
N ILE A 166 1.62 2.67 -5.24
CA ILE A 166 3.04 2.47 -4.93
C ILE A 166 3.16 1.22 -4.05
N ILE A 167 3.88 0.23 -4.54
CA ILE A 167 4.02 -1.07 -3.87
C ILE A 167 5.50 -1.30 -3.62
N ALA A 168 5.88 -1.40 -2.35
CA ALA A 168 7.22 -1.83 -1.96
C ALA A 168 7.30 -3.35 -1.92
N ILE A 169 8.31 -3.93 -2.55
CA ILE A 169 8.62 -5.36 -2.42
C ILE A 169 9.75 -5.47 -1.40
N TYR A 170 9.44 -5.93 -0.18
CA TYR A 170 10.37 -5.88 0.93
C TYR A 170 10.36 -7.13 1.81
N ASN A 171 11.55 -7.51 2.25
CA ASN A 171 11.80 -8.48 3.31
C ASN A 171 13.20 -8.20 3.88
N ASN A 172 13.36 -8.36 5.19
CA ASN A 172 14.61 -8.16 5.91
C ASN A 172 15.74 -9.13 5.49
N LYS A 173 15.43 -10.22 4.78
CA LYS A 173 16.42 -11.23 4.33
C LYS A 173 16.75 -11.14 2.83
N GLY A 174 18.00 -11.45 2.49
CA GLY A 174 18.46 -11.66 1.11
C GLY A 174 17.99 -12.97 0.49
N GLY A 175 17.96 -13.04 -0.84
CA GLY A 175 17.64 -14.28 -1.56
C GLY A 175 16.21 -14.80 -1.43
N VAL A 176 15.26 -13.98 -0.96
CA VAL A 176 13.84 -14.38 -0.84
C VAL A 176 13.00 -14.14 -2.11
N GLY A 177 13.61 -13.58 -3.16
CA GLY A 177 12.93 -13.32 -4.44
C GLY A 177 12.37 -11.91 -4.61
N LYS A 178 12.88 -10.88 -3.90
CA LYS A 178 12.41 -9.48 -4.01
C LYS A 178 12.49 -8.94 -5.45
N THR A 179 13.72 -8.82 -5.98
CA THR A 179 14.01 -8.35 -7.33
C THR A 179 13.29 -9.13 -8.42
N VAL A 180 13.23 -10.44 -8.26
CA VAL A 180 12.51 -11.39 -9.13
C VAL A 180 11.04 -11.07 -9.20
N THR A 181 10.43 -10.87 -8.03
CA THR A 181 9.03 -10.53 -7.89
C THR A 181 8.76 -9.17 -8.50
N SER A 182 9.62 -8.17 -8.21
CA SER A 182 9.54 -6.83 -8.79
C SER A 182 9.54 -6.86 -10.32
N GLY A 183 10.53 -7.52 -10.94
CA GLY A 183 10.64 -7.62 -12.40
C GLY A 183 9.50 -8.41 -13.05
N ASN A 184 9.09 -9.53 -12.45
CA ASN A 184 8.03 -10.37 -13.03
C ASN A 184 6.63 -9.78 -12.83
N PHE A 185 6.35 -9.12 -11.71
CA PHE A 185 5.11 -8.37 -11.54
C PHE A 185 5.00 -7.26 -12.58
N ALA A 186 6.09 -6.51 -12.80
CA ALA A 186 6.11 -5.48 -13.84
C ALA A 186 5.87 -6.04 -15.24
N GLY A 187 6.44 -7.21 -15.54
CA GLY A 187 6.20 -7.92 -16.80
C GLY A 187 4.72 -8.26 -17.01
N VAL A 188 4.11 -8.98 -16.06
CA VAL A 188 2.70 -9.38 -16.17
C VAL A 188 1.76 -8.17 -16.18
N LEU A 189 1.97 -7.18 -15.31
CA LEU A 189 1.16 -5.96 -15.28
C LEU A 189 1.21 -5.20 -16.61
N SER A 190 2.41 -5.09 -17.20
CA SER A 190 2.60 -4.49 -18.52
C SER A 190 1.87 -5.28 -19.60
N GLU A 191 1.88 -6.61 -19.55
CA GLU A 191 1.15 -7.44 -20.51
C GLU A 191 -0.37 -7.39 -20.33
N LYS A 192 -0.86 -7.14 -19.10
CA LYS A 192 -2.27 -6.80 -18.81
C LYS A 192 -2.63 -5.34 -19.17
N GLY A 193 -1.77 -4.64 -19.92
CA GLY A 193 -2.04 -3.30 -20.44
C GLY A 193 -1.90 -2.17 -19.42
N LYS A 194 -1.37 -2.44 -18.21
CA LYS A 194 -1.14 -1.42 -17.20
C LYS A 194 0.16 -0.66 -17.47
N ASN A 195 0.20 0.63 -17.13
CA ASN A 195 1.42 1.41 -17.18
C ASN A 195 2.22 1.23 -15.89
N VAL A 196 3.47 0.78 -15.98
CA VAL A 196 4.27 0.38 -14.81
C VAL A 196 5.59 1.15 -14.75
N LEU A 197 5.93 1.63 -13.56
CA LEU A 197 7.24 2.17 -13.23
C LEU A 197 7.93 1.25 -12.21
N LEU A 198 9.07 0.69 -12.59
CA LEU A 198 10.00 0.04 -11.68
C LEU A 198 10.94 1.08 -11.06
N ILE A 199 11.24 0.93 -9.77
CA ILE A 199 12.27 1.70 -9.07
C ILE A 199 13.20 0.70 -8.40
N ASP A 200 14.46 0.69 -8.83
CA ASP A 200 15.51 -0.05 -8.16
C ASP A 200 16.09 0.82 -7.04
N LEU A 201 15.75 0.47 -5.80
CA LEU A 201 16.21 1.15 -4.59
C LEU A 201 17.26 0.30 -3.85
N ASP A 202 17.82 -0.75 -4.48
CA ASP A 202 18.95 -1.51 -3.95
C ASP A 202 20.27 -1.03 -4.58
N PRO A 203 20.99 -0.13 -3.91
CA PRO A 203 22.21 0.40 -4.46
C PRO A 203 23.41 -0.54 -4.50
N GLN A 204 23.41 -1.57 -3.63
CA GLN A 204 24.55 -2.45 -3.48
C GLN A 204 24.52 -3.55 -4.54
N GLN A 205 23.34 -4.13 -4.75
CA GLN A 205 23.17 -5.23 -5.68
C GLN A 205 22.80 -4.72 -7.07
N ARG A 206 21.86 -3.77 -7.16
CA ARG A 206 21.29 -3.24 -8.42
C ARG A 206 20.83 -4.35 -9.38
N ASP A 207 20.49 -5.51 -8.82
CA ASP A 207 20.13 -6.71 -9.58
C ASP A 207 18.96 -6.41 -10.51
N LEU A 208 18.01 -5.56 -10.10
CA LEU A 208 16.87 -5.18 -10.94
C LEU A 208 17.33 -4.40 -12.17
N THR A 209 18.16 -3.37 -11.98
CA THR A 209 18.72 -2.57 -13.08
C THR A 209 19.53 -3.43 -14.04
N ASP A 210 20.43 -4.25 -13.51
CA ASP A 210 21.31 -5.12 -14.29
C ASP A 210 20.52 -6.18 -15.05
N SER A 211 19.36 -6.60 -14.50
CA SER A 211 18.40 -7.50 -15.14
C SER A 211 17.92 -6.99 -16.52
N PHE A 212 17.92 -5.68 -16.74
CA PHE A 212 17.50 -5.05 -17.99
C PHE A 212 18.65 -4.66 -18.93
N LYS A 213 19.92 -4.96 -18.59
CA LYS A 213 21.12 -4.55 -19.35
C LYS A 213 21.17 -3.06 -19.68
N ILE A 214 20.75 -2.24 -18.73
CA ILE A 214 20.76 -0.78 -18.91
C ILE A 214 22.22 -0.30 -18.84
N ASP A 215 22.67 0.43 -19.85
CA ASP A 215 24.03 0.99 -19.87
C ASP A 215 24.22 2.02 -18.74
N HIS A 216 25.14 1.72 -17.83
CA HIS A 216 25.46 2.57 -16.69
C HIS A 216 26.10 3.90 -17.11
N LYS A 217 26.78 3.96 -18.26
CA LYS A 217 27.57 5.12 -18.72
C LYS A 217 26.74 6.29 -19.23
N LYS A 218 25.45 6.10 -19.53
CA LYS A 218 24.56 7.17 -20.03
C LYS A 218 23.80 7.87 -18.90
N MET A 219 24.50 8.35 -17.88
CA MET A 219 23.93 9.40 -17.02
C MET A 219 24.08 10.74 -17.74
N ASP A 220 23.07 11.09 -18.53
CA ASP A 220 22.81 12.52 -18.75
C ASP A 220 22.66 13.17 -17.37
N SER A 221 23.06 14.43 -17.26
CA SER A 221 23.11 15.31 -16.06
C SER A 221 21.81 15.46 -15.24
N SER A 222 20.82 14.61 -15.45
CA SER A 222 19.54 14.57 -14.75
C SER A 222 19.66 14.21 -13.27
N THR A 223 18.76 14.79 -12.46
CA THR A 223 18.62 14.51 -11.03
C THR A 223 18.23 13.05 -10.81
N SER A 224 18.92 12.34 -9.90
CA SER A 224 18.61 10.95 -9.51
C SER A 224 17.65 10.87 -8.31
N ILE A 225 17.17 9.66 -7.97
CA ILE A 225 16.49 9.42 -6.69
C ILE A 225 17.42 9.75 -5.52
N PHE A 226 18.70 9.38 -5.60
CA PHE A 226 19.70 9.70 -4.58
C PHE A 226 19.78 11.20 -4.28
N ASP A 227 19.84 12.02 -5.33
CA ASP A 227 19.91 13.47 -5.23
C ASP A 227 18.67 14.05 -4.52
N ILE A 228 17.49 13.49 -4.75
CA ILE A 228 16.25 13.90 -4.11
C ILE A 228 16.23 13.52 -2.63
N LEU A 229 16.66 12.30 -2.31
CA LEU A 229 16.82 11.83 -0.93
C LEU A 229 17.86 12.67 -0.18
N LEU A 230 18.83 13.24 -0.89
CA LEU A 230 19.79 14.22 -0.37
C LEU A 230 19.25 15.65 -0.20
N GLY A 231 17.99 15.90 -0.55
CA GLY A 231 17.39 17.21 -0.40
C GLY A 231 17.62 18.15 -1.58
N LYS A 232 18.31 17.75 -2.66
CA LYS A 232 18.46 18.59 -3.86
C LYS A 232 17.12 18.86 -4.52
N GLU A 233 16.90 20.10 -4.96
CA GLU A 233 15.66 20.47 -5.64
C GLU A 233 15.51 19.73 -6.97
N ILE A 234 14.27 19.36 -7.28
CA ILE A 234 13.92 18.73 -8.56
C ILE A 234 13.79 19.86 -9.58
N LYS A 235 14.92 20.32 -10.15
CA LYS A 235 14.92 21.37 -11.19
C LYS A 235 14.53 20.80 -12.55
N GLU A 236 15.01 19.59 -12.83
CA GLU A 236 14.66 18.78 -13.99
C GLU A 236 14.06 17.49 -13.44
N GLY A 237 12.88 17.07 -13.93
CA GLY A 237 12.24 15.84 -13.46
C GLY A 237 13.16 14.62 -13.59
N ILE A 238 12.92 13.56 -12.82
CA ILE A 238 13.72 12.33 -12.96
C ILE A 238 13.45 11.67 -14.32
N LYS A 239 14.53 11.35 -15.03
CA LYS A 239 14.49 10.60 -16.28
C LYS A 239 14.13 9.14 -16.00
N THR A 240 13.09 8.65 -16.68
CA THR A 240 12.70 7.24 -16.65
C THR A 240 13.18 6.54 -17.92
N ILE A 241 13.69 5.32 -17.82
CA ILE A 241 14.20 4.55 -18.95
C ILE A 241 13.08 3.64 -19.48
N PRO A 242 12.66 3.75 -20.75
CA PRO A 242 11.66 2.84 -21.30
C PRO A 242 12.25 1.43 -21.48
N ILE A 243 11.55 0.43 -20.96
CA ILE A 243 11.80 -1.00 -21.22
C ILE A 243 10.83 -1.51 -22.30
N LYS A 244 9.56 -1.11 -22.19
CA LYS A 244 8.49 -1.29 -23.19
C LYS A 244 7.64 -0.01 -23.24
N LYS A 245 6.68 0.06 -24.16
CA LYS A 245 5.75 1.20 -24.32
C LYS A 245 5.08 1.62 -23.00
N ASN A 246 4.68 0.66 -22.17
CA ASN A 246 3.97 0.86 -20.90
C ASN A 246 4.78 0.34 -19.69
N LEU A 247 6.09 0.13 -19.83
CA LEU A 247 6.97 -0.27 -18.74
C LEU A 247 8.24 0.57 -18.75
N HIS A 248 8.47 1.29 -17.67
CA HIS A 248 9.67 2.08 -17.46
C HIS A 248 10.38 1.66 -16.18
N ILE A 249 11.65 2.04 -16.06
CA ILE A 249 12.45 1.86 -14.86
C ILE A 249 13.22 3.14 -14.50
N ILE A 250 13.35 3.40 -13.21
CA ILE A 250 14.39 4.28 -12.66
C ILE A 250 15.46 3.35 -12.08
N LYS A 251 16.65 3.43 -12.66
CA LYS A 251 17.79 2.60 -12.27
C LYS A 251 18.33 2.92 -10.88
N GLY A 252 18.99 1.95 -10.26
CA GLY A 252 19.76 2.15 -9.04
C GLY A 252 20.94 3.10 -9.30
N ASP A 253 21.31 3.90 -8.29
CA ASP A 253 22.42 4.85 -8.36
C ASP A 253 23.69 4.25 -7.74
N GLU A 254 24.84 4.33 -8.42
CA GLU A 254 26.09 3.77 -7.90
C GLU A 254 26.71 4.60 -6.76
N ARG A 255 26.31 5.88 -6.63
CA ARG A 255 26.78 6.77 -5.57
C ARG A 255 26.20 6.44 -4.20
N PHE A 256 25.26 5.51 -4.15
CA PHE A 256 24.69 4.99 -2.93
C PHE A 256 25.69 4.02 -2.25
N ASP A 257 26.79 4.53 -1.70
CA ASP A 257 27.61 3.74 -0.79
C ASP A 257 26.85 3.52 0.53
N SER A 258 26.62 2.25 0.83
CA SER A 258 26.03 1.74 2.07
C SER A 258 26.65 2.31 3.34
N SER A 259 27.94 2.63 3.34
CA SER A 259 28.68 3.08 4.53
C SER A 259 28.21 4.46 5.02
N THR A 260 27.85 5.37 4.11
CA THR A 260 27.48 6.76 4.43
C THR A 260 26.04 6.87 4.98
N TYR A 261 25.18 5.90 4.65
CA TYR A 261 23.75 5.95 4.97
C TYR A 261 23.29 4.84 5.92
N ALA A 262 24.14 3.88 6.26
CA ALA A 262 23.81 2.83 7.23
C ALA A 262 23.34 3.40 8.58
N THR A 263 23.83 4.58 8.97
CA THR A 263 23.51 5.24 10.24
C THR A 263 22.56 6.43 10.11
N LYS A 264 22.19 6.82 8.89
CA LYS A 264 21.35 8.01 8.65
C LYS A 264 19.88 7.68 8.92
N SER A 265 19.23 8.50 9.74
CA SER A 265 17.79 8.40 9.95
C SER A 265 17.01 8.99 8.78
N ILE A 266 15.83 8.43 8.51
CA ILE A 266 14.86 9.03 7.60
C ILE A 266 14.07 10.11 8.35
N SER A 267 13.67 11.16 7.66
CA SER A 267 12.83 12.23 8.22
C SER A 267 11.49 12.32 7.48
N LEU A 268 10.48 12.85 8.15
CA LEU A 268 9.16 13.05 7.53
C LEU A 268 9.19 13.99 6.32
N SER A 269 10.09 14.99 6.33
CA SER A 269 10.27 15.87 5.17
C SER A 269 10.82 15.12 3.96
N MET A 270 11.74 14.18 4.18
CA MET A 270 12.31 13.35 3.13
C MET A 270 11.28 12.38 2.55
N ILE A 271 10.49 11.71 3.42
CA ILE A 271 9.37 10.85 3.01
C ILE A 271 8.38 11.66 2.16
N LYS A 272 7.93 12.82 2.65
CA LYS A 272 6.96 13.68 1.95
C LYS A 272 7.48 14.15 0.59
N LYS A 273 8.77 14.49 0.49
CA LYS A 273 9.40 14.92 -0.76
C LYS A 273 9.49 13.78 -1.76
N PHE A 274 9.93 12.60 -1.34
CA PHE A 274 10.05 11.46 -2.24
C PHE A 274 8.66 10.96 -2.68
N ARG A 275 7.70 10.88 -1.76
CA ARG A 275 6.32 10.55 -2.11
C ARG A 275 5.72 11.56 -3.10
N LYS A 276 5.91 12.87 -2.91
CA LYS A 276 5.43 13.90 -3.85
C LYS A 276 5.99 13.69 -5.26
N LEU A 277 7.25 13.30 -5.40
CA LEU A 277 7.83 12.95 -6.69
C LEU A 277 7.10 11.74 -7.30
N LEU A 278 6.89 10.66 -6.53
CA LEU A 278 6.15 9.49 -7.01
C LEU A 278 4.72 9.87 -7.41
N GLU A 279 4.11 10.80 -6.69
CA GLU A 279 2.80 11.35 -7.02
C GLU A 279 2.79 12.15 -8.32
N MET A 280 3.86 12.87 -8.65
CA MET A 280 4.00 13.56 -9.94
C MET A 280 4.11 12.59 -11.13
N PHE A 281 4.67 11.40 -10.91
CA PHE A 281 4.64 10.33 -11.92
C PHE A 281 3.22 9.78 -12.13
N SER A 282 2.37 9.87 -11.11
CA SER A 282 0.98 9.42 -11.18
C SER A 282 0.02 10.45 -11.77
N SER A 283 0.11 11.72 -11.33
CA SER A 283 -0.87 12.77 -11.65
C SER A 283 -0.89 13.19 -13.12
N ARG A 284 0.12 12.77 -13.89
CA ARG A 284 0.16 12.93 -15.36
C ARG A 284 -0.45 11.74 -16.12
N GLY A 285 -1.12 10.82 -15.41
CA GLY A 285 -1.66 9.58 -15.99
C GLY A 285 -0.58 8.62 -16.53
N LYS A 286 0.68 8.80 -16.11
CA LYS A 286 1.82 8.10 -16.73
C LYS A 286 1.95 6.66 -16.27
N PHE A 287 1.57 6.35 -15.02
CA PHE A 287 1.71 5.01 -14.45
C PHE A 287 0.51 4.60 -13.59
N ASP A 288 0.05 3.38 -13.76
CA ASP A 288 -0.92 2.71 -12.89
C ASP A 288 -0.22 2.10 -11.66
N TYR A 289 0.98 1.55 -11.81
CA TYR A 289 1.69 0.90 -10.71
C TYR A 289 3.12 1.41 -10.64
N ILE A 290 3.57 1.71 -9.41
CA ILE A 290 4.96 2.00 -9.12
C ILE A 290 5.46 0.89 -8.19
N LEU A 291 6.36 0.05 -8.68
CA LEU A 291 6.94 -1.04 -7.88
C LEU A 291 8.34 -0.62 -7.42
N ILE A 292 8.58 -0.68 -6.11
CA ILE A 292 9.87 -0.34 -5.51
C ILE A 292 10.54 -1.63 -5.06
N ASP A 293 11.66 -1.97 -5.70
CA ASP A 293 12.52 -3.08 -5.27
C ASP A 293 13.40 -2.59 -4.11
N CYS A 294 13.08 -3.03 -2.90
CA CYS A 294 13.77 -2.60 -1.70
C CYS A 294 14.99 -3.49 -1.42
N PRO A 295 16.08 -2.91 -0.87
CA PRO A 295 17.24 -3.68 -0.47
C PRO A 295 16.95 -4.59 0.73
N THR A 296 17.91 -5.46 1.03
CA THR A 296 17.92 -6.23 2.28
C THR A 296 18.12 -5.34 3.52
N ASN A 297 17.87 -5.90 4.70
CA ASN A 297 17.98 -5.23 6.00
C ASN A 297 16.94 -4.11 6.22
N TRP A 298 16.76 -3.65 7.46
CA TRP A 298 15.87 -2.53 7.80
C TRP A 298 16.69 -1.25 8.03
N SER A 299 17.17 -0.67 6.94
CA SER A 299 18.07 0.50 6.89
C SER A 299 17.44 1.67 6.13
N PHE A 300 18.18 2.76 5.92
CA PHE A 300 17.68 3.98 5.29
C PHE A 300 16.88 3.76 4.00
N PHE A 301 17.37 2.96 3.05
CA PHE A 301 16.72 2.77 1.74
C PHE A 301 15.48 1.89 1.81
N SER A 302 15.55 0.75 2.51
CA SER A 302 14.38 -0.10 2.71
C SER A 302 13.29 0.62 3.51
N LYS A 303 13.67 1.37 4.54
CA LYS A 303 12.76 2.22 5.31
C LYS A 303 12.13 3.28 4.42
N MET A 304 12.92 3.98 3.60
CA MET A 304 12.41 4.99 2.67
C MET A 304 11.42 4.39 1.66
N GLY A 305 11.76 3.25 1.03
CA GLY A 305 10.90 2.58 0.06
C GLY A 305 9.56 2.16 0.64
N VAL A 306 9.56 1.55 1.83
CA VAL A 306 8.33 1.18 2.56
C VAL A 306 7.59 2.41 3.07
N SER A 307 8.30 3.43 3.57
CA SER A 307 7.69 4.65 4.08
C SER A 307 7.03 5.51 3.01
N VAL A 308 7.34 5.37 1.72
CA VAL A 308 6.61 6.09 0.66
C VAL A 308 5.50 5.27 0.01
N SER A 309 5.42 3.97 0.29
CA SER A 309 4.48 3.08 -0.38
C SER A 309 3.06 3.16 0.18
N ASP A 310 2.11 2.73 -0.65
CA ASP A 310 0.71 2.53 -0.31
C ASP A 310 0.47 1.10 0.17
N ALA A 311 1.24 0.15 -0.36
CA ALA A 311 1.24 -1.24 0.06
C ALA A 311 2.66 -1.80 0.16
N VAL A 312 2.82 -2.87 0.92
CA VAL A 312 4.03 -3.69 0.98
C VAL A 312 3.69 -5.13 0.68
N LEU A 313 4.43 -5.73 -0.26
CA LEU A 313 4.43 -7.15 -0.54
C LEU A 313 5.65 -7.77 0.13
N ILE A 314 5.46 -8.88 0.83
CA ILE A 314 6.52 -9.59 1.57
C ILE A 314 6.75 -10.96 0.94
N PRO A 315 7.76 -11.10 0.05
CA PRO A 315 8.17 -12.39 -0.47
C PRO A 315 8.92 -13.20 0.58
N VAL A 316 8.61 -14.48 0.72
CA VAL A 316 9.16 -15.39 1.71
C VAL A 316 9.56 -16.69 1.01
N ASN A 317 10.78 -17.17 1.22
CA ASN A 317 11.15 -18.50 0.71
C ASN A 317 10.46 -19.57 1.56
N TYR A 318 9.55 -20.33 0.95
CA TYR A 318 8.73 -21.36 1.59
C TYR A 318 9.57 -22.43 2.30
N GLN A 319 10.71 -22.80 1.73
CA GLN A 319 11.54 -23.91 2.23
C GLN A 319 12.43 -23.52 3.41
N ALA A 320 12.53 -22.23 3.74
CA ALA A 320 13.39 -21.75 4.82
C ALA A 320 12.57 -21.43 6.07
N ALA A 321 12.64 -22.28 7.11
CA ALA A 321 11.90 -22.10 8.36
C ALA A 321 12.12 -20.69 8.99
N GLN A 322 13.36 -20.19 8.99
CA GLN A 322 13.69 -18.85 9.48
C GLN A 322 13.01 -17.72 8.69
N ALA A 323 12.52 -17.98 7.48
CA ALA A 323 11.91 -16.95 6.63
C ALA A 323 10.57 -16.45 7.20
N ILE A 324 9.85 -17.29 7.96
CA ILE A 324 8.62 -16.91 8.66
C ILE A 324 8.93 -15.86 9.74
N HIS A 325 9.97 -16.07 10.57
CA HIS A 325 10.37 -15.11 11.59
C HIS A 325 10.68 -13.73 11.00
N ASN A 326 11.32 -13.68 9.83
CA ASN A 326 11.60 -12.41 9.16
C ASN A 326 10.31 -11.74 8.67
N ALA A 327 9.35 -12.49 8.13
CA ALA A 327 8.06 -11.94 7.73
C ALA A 327 7.29 -11.39 8.94
N VAL A 328 7.26 -12.15 10.05
CA VAL A 328 6.64 -11.69 11.30
C VAL A 328 7.33 -10.43 11.83
N GLN A 329 8.66 -10.36 11.78
CA GLN A 329 9.39 -9.16 12.18
C GLN A 329 9.00 -7.94 11.32
N VAL A 330 8.80 -8.12 10.01
CA VAL A 330 8.34 -7.03 9.14
C VAL A 330 6.96 -6.54 9.57
N ILE A 331 5.98 -7.43 9.74
CA ILE A 331 4.58 -7.05 10.02
C ILE A 331 4.37 -6.55 11.46
N GLU A 332 5.11 -7.05 12.44
CA GLU A 332 4.92 -6.69 13.86
C GLU A 332 5.85 -5.58 14.36
N LYS A 333 6.95 -5.31 13.66
CA LYS A 333 7.93 -4.30 14.10
C LYS A 333 8.13 -3.19 13.08
N PHE A 334 8.49 -3.54 11.85
CA PHE A 334 8.94 -2.54 10.87
C PHE A 334 7.78 -1.76 10.26
N ILE A 335 6.68 -2.41 9.93
CA ILE A 335 5.48 -1.72 9.43
C ILE A 335 4.83 -0.85 10.52
N PRO A 336 4.69 -1.30 11.77
CA PRO A 336 4.25 -0.44 12.88
C PRO A 336 5.14 0.78 13.14
N GLU A 337 6.46 0.68 12.93
CA GLU A 337 7.38 1.83 12.97
C GLU A 337 6.97 2.88 11.93
N VAL A 338 6.71 2.47 10.68
CA VAL A 338 6.26 3.36 9.61
C VAL A 338 4.87 3.93 9.89
N TRP A 339 3.95 3.13 10.42
CA TRP A 339 2.62 3.61 10.81
C TRP A 339 2.69 4.69 11.88
N TYR A 340 3.57 4.53 12.87
CA TYR A 340 3.81 5.54 13.89
C TYR A 340 4.41 6.82 13.29
N GLU A 341 5.52 6.70 12.55
CA GLU A 341 6.20 7.86 11.95
C GLU A 341 5.28 8.65 11.03
N ARG A 342 4.44 7.96 10.24
CA ARG A 342 3.51 8.58 9.29
C ARG A 342 2.13 8.88 9.87
N ASN A 343 1.95 8.81 11.20
CA ASN A 343 0.67 9.07 11.88
C ASN A 343 -0.51 8.33 11.20
N GLY A 344 -0.37 7.01 11.06
CA GLY A 344 -1.35 6.12 10.44
C GLY A 344 -1.38 6.13 8.91
N ASN A 345 -0.62 7.01 8.24
CA ASN A 345 -0.56 7.12 6.78
C ASN A 345 0.49 6.17 6.13
N GLY A 346 0.82 5.04 6.76
CA GLY A 346 1.75 4.07 6.18
C GLY A 346 1.05 2.97 5.37
N PRO A 347 1.83 2.04 4.79
CA PRO A 347 1.30 1.09 3.81
C PRO A 347 0.37 0.02 4.42
N GLU A 348 -0.50 -0.53 3.59
CA GLU A 348 -1.14 -1.82 3.84
C GLU A 348 -0.14 -2.97 3.64
N VAL A 349 -0.22 -4.00 4.48
CA VAL A 349 0.51 -5.25 4.26
C VAL A 349 -0.35 -6.17 3.41
N LEU A 350 0.13 -6.55 2.24
CA LEU A 350 -0.53 -7.53 1.39
C LEU A 350 -0.32 -8.95 1.93
N PRO A 351 -1.19 -9.92 1.55
CA PRO A 351 -0.96 -11.32 1.88
C PRO A 351 0.46 -11.78 1.55
N ILE A 352 1.00 -12.66 2.41
CA ILE A 352 2.39 -13.11 2.28
C ILE A 352 2.57 -13.87 0.96
N LEU A 353 3.65 -13.57 0.23
CA LEU A 353 3.98 -14.27 -1.01
C LEU A 353 5.03 -15.33 -0.73
N PHE A 354 4.64 -16.60 -0.74
CA PHE A 354 5.58 -17.70 -0.60
C PHE A 354 6.17 -18.12 -1.95
N ASN A 355 7.47 -17.93 -2.10
CA ASN A 355 8.25 -18.39 -3.24
C ASN A 355 8.81 -19.80 -3.00
N ASN A 356 8.99 -20.56 -4.06
CA ASN A 356 9.54 -21.93 -4.04
C ASN A 356 8.68 -22.92 -3.24
N ALA A 357 7.35 -22.81 -3.32
CA ALA A 357 6.45 -23.77 -2.69
C ALA A 357 6.66 -25.19 -3.24
N TYR A 358 6.54 -26.21 -2.37
CA TYR A 358 6.70 -27.62 -2.78
C TYR A 358 5.68 -28.00 -3.86
N THR A 359 6.15 -28.79 -4.83
CA THR A 359 5.31 -29.35 -5.88
C THR A 359 4.63 -30.65 -5.44
N ASP A 360 5.23 -31.40 -4.51
CA ASP A 360 4.66 -32.63 -3.95
C ASP A 360 3.73 -32.36 -2.76
N GLN A 361 2.61 -33.09 -2.71
CA GLN A 361 1.54 -32.83 -1.74
C GLN A 361 1.89 -33.24 -0.31
N THR A 362 2.72 -34.26 -0.13
CA THR A 362 3.07 -34.80 1.18
C THR A 362 4.02 -33.86 1.93
N SER A 363 5.11 -33.42 1.28
CA SER A 363 6.03 -32.44 1.86
C SER A 363 5.31 -31.13 2.11
N LYS A 364 4.47 -30.69 1.17
CA LYS A 364 3.65 -29.50 1.34
C LYS A 364 2.80 -29.57 2.61
N LYS A 365 2.01 -30.64 2.80
CA LYS A 365 1.15 -30.78 3.97
C LYS A 365 1.94 -30.74 5.28
N HIS A 366 3.06 -31.47 5.35
CA HIS A 366 3.91 -31.48 6.54
C HIS A 366 4.47 -30.09 6.85
N PHE A 367 5.00 -29.38 5.85
CA PHE A 367 5.52 -28.03 6.04
C PHE A 367 4.43 -27.02 6.38
N ASP A 368 3.23 -27.14 5.81
CA ASP A 368 2.09 -26.29 6.13
C ASP A 368 1.66 -26.42 7.60
N ASP A 369 1.67 -27.64 8.14
CA ASP A 369 1.34 -27.88 9.55
C ASP A 369 2.40 -27.27 10.49
N VAL A 370 3.68 -27.54 10.22
CA VAL A 370 4.81 -26.96 10.99
C VAL A 370 4.80 -25.43 10.92
N ARG A 371 4.58 -24.87 9.73
CA ARG A 371 4.51 -23.42 9.50
C ARG A 371 3.35 -22.79 10.27
N ARG A 372 2.16 -23.39 10.23
CA ARG A 372 1.00 -22.86 10.95
C ARG A 372 1.23 -22.83 12.45
N ASP A 373 1.84 -23.87 12.99
CA ASP A 373 2.21 -23.91 14.40
C ASP A 373 3.26 -22.85 14.75
N GLU A 374 4.27 -22.66 13.90
CA GLU A 374 5.31 -21.65 14.13
C GLU A 374 4.77 -20.22 14.05
N ILE A 375 3.94 -19.91 13.04
CA ILE A 375 3.29 -18.60 12.90
C ILE A 375 2.47 -18.28 14.16
N ARG A 376 1.69 -19.25 14.67
CA ARG A 376 0.87 -19.08 15.88
C ARG A 376 1.68 -18.91 17.17
N LYS A 377 2.92 -19.39 17.20
CA LYS A 377 3.86 -19.10 18.31
C LYS A 377 4.41 -17.69 18.23
N LEU A 378 4.65 -17.20 17.01
CA LEU A 378 5.28 -15.91 16.76
C LEU A 378 4.30 -14.73 16.83
N THR A 379 3.09 -14.90 16.31
CA THR A 379 2.04 -13.87 16.35
C THR A 379 0.72 -14.46 16.83
N LYS A 380 0.02 -13.69 17.68
CA LYS A 380 -1.33 -14.02 18.15
C LYS A 380 -2.38 -13.03 17.65
N ASP A 381 -1.97 -12.00 16.90
CA ASP A 381 -2.90 -11.03 16.38
C ASP A 381 -3.65 -11.62 15.19
N LYS A 382 -4.99 -11.62 15.28
CA LYS A 382 -5.86 -12.22 14.26
C LYS A 382 -5.62 -11.63 12.86
N TRP A 383 -5.25 -10.36 12.78
CA TRP A 383 -5.04 -9.68 11.50
C TRP A 383 -3.73 -10.10 10.85
N TYR A 384 -2.67 -10.27 11.65
CA TYR A 384 -1.40 -10.79 11.15
C TYR A 384 -1.49 -12.27 10.77
N LEU A 385 -2.23 -13.07 11.54
CA LEU A 385 -2.54 -14.46 11.17
C LEU A 385 -3.25 -14.54 9.81
N LYS A 386 -4.21 -13.65 9.57
CA LYS A 386 -4.94 -13.59 8.30
C LYS A 386 -4.02 -13.38 7.08
N LEU A 387 -2.95 -12.58 7.20
CA LEU A 387 -1.97 -12.39 6.11
C LEU A 387 -1.28 -13.69 5.68
N PHE A 388 -1.11 -14.64 6.61
CA PHE A 388 -0.56 -15.95 6.33
C PHE A 388 -1.62 -16.95 5.88
N ASP A 389 -2.84 -16.88 6.42
CA ASP A 389 -3.95 -17.73 6.00
C ASP A 389 -4.36 -17.44 4.53
N GLU A 390 -4.23 -16.17 4.10
CA GLU A 390 -4.49 -15.73 2.73
C GLU A 390 -3.24 -15.74 1.85
N ALA A 391 -2.13 -16.32 2.33
CA ALA A 391 -0.86 -16.30 1.62
C ALA A 391 -0.97 -16.95 0.24
N ILE A 392 -0.21 -16.39 -0.71
CA ILE A 392 -0.20 -16.83 -2.11
C ILE A 392 1.14 -17.50 -2.38
N GLU A 393 1.11 -18.57 -3.17
CA GLU A 393 2.29 -19.39 -3.44
C GLU A 393 2.70 -19.33 -4.92
N ILE A 394 4.00 -19.20 -5.15
CA ILE A 394 4.65 -19.43 -6.45
C ILE A 394 5.50 -20.69 -6.33
N LYS A 395 5.20 -21.69 -7.15
CA LYS A 395 5.81 -23.03 -7.06
C LYS A 395 7.15 -23.06 -7.80
N HIS A 396 7.16 -22.58 -9.03
CA HIS A 396 8.32 -22.70 -9.93
C HIS A 396 9.24 -21.46 -9.87
N HIS A 397 9.24 -20.74 -8.74
CA HIS A 397 10.08 -19.55 -8.58
C HIS A 397 11.58 -19.85 -8.76
N HIS A 398 12.05 -21.04 -8.37
CA HIS A 398 13.45 -21.46 -8.50
C HIS A 398 13.86 -21.73 -9.96
N GLU A 399 12.95 -22.25 -10.80
CA GLU A 399 13.18 -22.45 -12.24
C GLU A 399 13.30 -21.12 -12.99
N ILE A 400 12.65 -20.08 -12.45
CA ILE A 400 12.71 -18.70 -12.95
C ILE A 400 13.98 -18.00 -12.44
N ALA A 401 14.61 -18.54 -11.38
CA ALA A 401 15.57 -17.83 -10.54
C ALA A 401 17.06 -18.02 -10.82
N THR A 402 17.42 -18.67 -11.91
CA THR A 402 18.83 -18.92 -12.23
C THR A 402 19.61 -17.65 -12.61
N SER A 403 20.85 -17.58 -12.10
CA SER A 403 21.95 -16.58 -12.11
C SER A 403 21.71 -15.08 -12.33
N LEU A 404 20.60 -14.64 -12.92
CA LEU A 404 20.07 -13.28 -12.79
C LEU A 404 18.52 -13.20 -12.79
N PHE A 405 17.81 -14.34 -12.67
CA PHE A 405 16.36 -14.43 -12.84
C PHE A 405 15.87 -14.05 -14.25
N LEU A 406 16.76 -14.21 -15.23
CA LEU A 406 16.62 -13.71 -16.60
C LEU A 406 16.42 -14.83 -17.62
N HIS A 407 15.50 -14.61 -18.55
CA HIS A 407 15.50 -15.37 -19.79
C HIS A 407 16.54 -14.76 -20.75
N ILE A 408 17.65 -15.48 -20.94
CA ILE A 408 18.72 -15.09 -21.87
C ILE A 408 18.39 -15.64 -23.26
N ASP A 409 18.20 -14.75 -24.23
CA ASP A 409 18.14 -15.10 -25.66
C ASP A 409 19.08 -14.20 -26.47
N GLN A 410 18.96 -14.23 -27.80
CA GLN A 410 19.72 -13.39 -28.74
C GLN A 410 19.62 -11.87 -28.48
N ASN A 411 18.58 -11.40 -27.79
CA ASN A 411 18.40 -10.00 -27.40
C ASN A 411 18.96 -9.69 -25.99
N GLY A 412 19.63 -10.66 -25.36
CA GLY A 412 20.14 -10.57 -24.00
C GLY A 412 19.14 -11.05 -22.95
N PRO A 413 19.43 -10.90 -21.65
CA PRO A 413 18.54 -11.24 -20.58
C PRO A 413 17.38 -10.23 -20.40
N SER A 414 16.21 -10.70 -19.98
CA SER A 414 15.07 -9.90 -19.49
C SER A 414 14.26 -10.70 -18.47
N PRO A 415 13.49 -10.07 -17.55
CA PRO A 415 12.52 -10.78 -16.72
C PRO A 415 11.69 -11.76 -17.56
N TYR A 416 11.53 -12.97 -17.05
CA TYR A 416 11.01 -14.10 -17.82
C TYR A 416 9.60 -13.83 -18.41
N THR A 417 8.74 -13.20 -17.61
CA THR A 417 7.39 -12.77 -17.98
C THR A 417 7.33 -11.76 -19.13
N LEU A 418 8.38 -10.98 -19.37
CA LEU A 418 8.41 -10.02 -20.47
C LEU A 418 8.64 -10.69 -21.83
N LYS A 419 9.18 -11.91 -21.85
CA LYS A 419 9.53 -12.62 -23.09
C LYS A 419 8.60 -13.76 -23.43
N ASN A 420 8.13 -14.51 -22.43
CA ASN A 420 7.25 -15.65 -22.67
C ASN A 420 5.96 -15.57 -21.85
N LYS A 421 4.95 -14.92 -22.43
CA LYS A 421 3.60 -14.80 -21.85
C LYS A 421 2.87 -16.15 -21.74
N ASN A 422 3.29 -17.15 -22.51
CA ASN A 422 2.67 -18.47 -22.51
C ASN A 422 3.30 -19.43 -21.50
N SER A 423 4.32 -18.97 -20.78
CA SER A 423 5.05 -19.81 -19.84
C SER A 423 4.26 -20.09 -18.55
N LYS A 424 4.62 -21.19 -17.88
CA LYS A 424 4.08 -21.52 -16.54
C LYS A 424 4.35 -20.41 -15.53
N ALA A 425 5.55 -19.83 -15.57
CA ALA A 425 5.96 -18.70 -14.75
C ALA A 425 5.03 -17.49 -14.91
N PHE A 426 4.70 -17.12 -16.15
CA PHE A 426 3.79 -16.01 -16.41
C PHE A 426 2.43 -16.25 -15.79
N LYS A 427 1.87 -17.44 -15.99
CA LYS A 427 0.57 -17.82 -15.42
C LYS A 427 0.57 -17.79 -13.89
N GLU A 428 1.64 -18.26 -13.24
CA GLU A 428 1.73 -18.18 -11.77
C GLU A 428 1.77 -16.74 -11.26
N TYR A 429 2.56 -15.87 -11.89
CA TYR A 429 2.59 -14.45 -11.52
C TYR A 429 1.28 -13.73 -11.87
N GLU A 430 0.61 -14.12 -12.96
CA GLU A 430 -0.73 -13.65 -13.33
C GLU A 430 -1.78 -14.03 -12.29
N ASP A 431 -1.81 -15.28 -11.84
CA ASP A 431 -2.70 -15.74 -10.77
C ASP A 431 -2.46 -14.97 -9.46
N VAL A 432 -1.19 -14.69 -9.13
CA VAL A 432 -0.82 -13.91 -7.95
C VAL A 432 -1.34 -12.47 -8.08
N ILE A 433 -1.13 -11.84 -9.23
CA ILE A 433 -1.61 -10.48 -9.52
C ILE A 433 -3.14 -10.41 -9.49
N GLU A 434 -3.84 -11.40 -10.04
CA GLU A 434 -5.30 -11.48 -10.00
C GLU A 434 -5.81 -11.54 -8.56
N LYS A 435 -5.18 -12.35 -7.71
CA LYS A 435 -5.56 -12.43 -6.30
C LYS A 435 -5.27 -11.14 -5.53
N LEU A 436 -4.05 -10.61 -5.68
CA LEU A 436 -3.62 -9.42 -4.93
C LEU A 436 -4.29 -8.14 -5.40
N PHE A 437 -4.47 -7.98 -6.71
CA PHE A 437 -4.90 -6.73 -7.32
C PHE A 437 -6.30 -6.82 -7.92
N GLY A 438 -6.81 -7.98 -8.33
CA GLY A 438 -8.18 -8.13 -8.86
C GLY A 438 -8.35 -7.65 -10.30
N ILE A 439 -7.28 -7.75 -11.11
CA ILE A 439 -7.19 -7.24 -12.50
C ILE A 439 -6.95 -8.32 -13.53
#